data_AF-A0A1A8G1H6-F1
#
_entry.id   AF-A0A1A8G1H6-F1
#
_cell.length_a   1.000
_cell.length_b   1.000
_cell.length_c   1.000
_cell.angle_alpha   90.00
_cell.angle_beta   90.00
_cell.angle_gamma   90.00
#
_symmetry.space_group_name_H-M   'P 1'
#
loop_
_entity.id
_entity.type
_entity.pdbx_description
1 polymer ?
#
loop_
_entity_poly.entity_id
_entity_poly.type
_entity_poly.pdbx_seq_one_letter_code
_entity_poly.pdbx_strand_id
1 'polypeptide(L)'
;MECRNLFRHFQGCMRLITVNNQPVDLIKVQQRMMGDFTNLQIDVCGIIDRCSPSHCEHEGSCSQTWSTFHCNCSNTGYSGATCHSSIYEQSCEAYKHKGNTSGFYYIDVDGSGPIKPHLMFCNMTEDKTWMVIRHNNTELTR
;
A
#
# COMPACT_ATOMS: atom_id res chain seq x y z
N MET A 1 -0.46 -15.91 10.18
CA MET A 1 -0.74 -14.50 10.56
C MET A 1 -2.13 -14.49 11.16
N GLU A 2 -2.25 -14.37 12.49
CA GLU A 2 -3.56 -14.36 13.15
C GLU A 2 -4.22 -13.00 12.94
N CYS A 3 -5.45 -13.02 12.43
CA CYS A 3 -6.27 -11.81 12.33
C CYS A 3 -6.73 -11.41 13.74
N ARG A 4 -5.92 -10.62 14.46
CA ARG A 4 -6.30 -10.09 15.77
C ARG A 4 -7.23 -8.91 15.58
N ASN A 5 -8.51 -9.11 15.83
CA ASN A 5 -9.47 -8.02 15.93
C ASN A 5 -9.15 -7.22 17.20
N LEU A 6 -8.63 -5.99 17.05
CA LEU A 6 -8.38 -5.10 18.17
C LEU A 6 -9.68 -4.60 18.83
N PHE A 7 -10.82 -4.74 18.14
CA PHE A 7 -12.12 -4.35 18.64
C PHE A 7 -12.84 -5.55 19.26
N ARG A 8 -13.40 -5.35 20.46
CA ARG A 8 -14.22 -6.36 21.16
C ARG A 8 -15.68 -6.36 20.69
N HIS A 9 -15.98 -5.69 19.58
CA HIS A 9 -17.33 -5.45 19.08
C HIS A 9 -17.34 -5.55 17.55
N PHE A 10 -18.49 -5.92 17.00
CA PHE A 10 -18.69 -5.98 15.55
C PHE A 10 -18.75 -4.57 14.95
N GLN A 11 -18.04 -4.37 13.84
CA GLN A 11 -18.09 -3.15 13.05
C GLN A 11 -18.26 -3.54 11.58
N GLY A 12 -19.43 -3.26 11.02
CA GLY A 12 -19.79 -3.69 9.69
C GLY A 12 -21.28 -3.60 9.46
N CYS A 13 -21.73 -4.14 8.33
CA CYS A 13 -23.15 -4.27 8.02
C CYS A 13 -23.60 -5.71 8.19
N MET A 14 -24.82 -5.88 8.70
CA MET A 14 -25.50 -7.16 8.75
C MET A 14 -26.81 -7.04 7.98
N ARG A 15 -27.25 -8.14 7.37
CA ARG A 15 -28.56 -8.24 6.71
C ARG A 15 -29.16 -9.62 6.96
N LEU A 16 -30.47 -9.75 6.78
CA LEU A 16 -31.18 -11.03 6.90
C LEU A 16 -30.99 -11.67 8.30
N ILE A 17 -31.19 -10.87 9.35
CA ILE A 17 -31.03 -11.31 10.73
C ILE A 17 -32.25 -12.16 11.13
N THR A 18 -32.01 -13.39 11.60
CA THR A 18 -33.03 -14.28 12.15
C THR A 18 -32.61 -14.79 13.51
N VAL A 19 -33.58 -14.97 14.42
CA VAL A 19 -33.37 -15.57 15.75
C VAL A 19 -34.42 -16.66 15.91
N ASN A 20 -33.99 -17.89 16.21
CA ASN A 20 -34.89 -19.06 16.27
C ASN A 20 -35.73 -19.23 15.00
N ASN A 21 -35.12 -19.06 13.83
CA ASN A 21 -35.76 -19.07 12.50
C ASN A 21 -36.85 -18.00 12.27
N GLN A 22 -37.03 -17.05 13.19
CA GLN A 22 -37.94 -15.93 12.99
C GLN A 22 -37.14 -14.69 12.54
N PRO A 23 -37.58 -13.98 11.49
CA PRO A 23 -36.94 -12.74 11.08
C PRO A 23 -37.07 -11.68 12.19
N VAL A 24 -35.98 -10.97 12.45
CA VAL A 24 -35.98 -9.88 13.42
C VAL A 24 -36.67 -8.66 12.82
N ASP A 25 -37.65 -8.12 13.54
CA ASP A 25 -38.32 -6.88 13.18
C ASP A 25 -37.43 -5.67 13.47
N LEU A 26 -36.77 -5.14 12.43
CA LEU A 26 -35.83 -4.03 12.55
C LEU A 26 -36.50 -2.70 12.96
N ILE A 27 -37.82 -2.53 12.75
CA ILE A 27 -38.55 -1.33 13.21
C ILE A 27 -38.59 -1.30 14.74
N LYS A 28 -38.79 -2.46 15.37
CA LYS A 28 -38.75 -2.57 16.84
C LYS A 28 -37.35 -2.35 17.39
N VAL A 29 -36.32 -2.76 16.67
CA VAL A 29 -34.92 -2.45 17.00
C VAL A 29 -34.70 -0.93 16.92
N GLN A 30 -35.10 -0.28 15.83
CA GLN A 30 -34.98 1.18 15.64
C GLN A 30 -35.62 1.98 16.78
N GLN A 31 -36.80 1.55 17.21
CA GLN A 31 -37.56 2.17 18.31
C GLN A 31 -37.00 1.83 19.70
N ARG A 32 -35.85 1.14 19.79
CA ARG A 32 -35.22 0.66 21.03
C ARG A 32 -36.13 -0.20 21.90
N MET A 33 -37.08 -0.90 21.28
CA MET A 33 -37.93 -1.87 21.97
C MET A 33 -37.27 -3.26 22.05
N MET A 34 -36.19 -3.48 21.30
CA MET A 34 -35.38 -4.70 21.31
C MET A 34 -33.89 -4.37 21.29
N GLY A 35 -33.17 -4.83 22.31
CA GLY A 35 -31.70 -4.70 22.43
C GLY A 35 -31.24 -3.35 22.99
N ASP A 36 -29.95 -3.29 23.33
CA ASP A 36 -29.23 -2.07 23.70
C ASP A 36 -28.05 -1.88 22.75
N PHE A 37 -27.93 -0.70 22.14
CA PHE A 37 -26.96 -0.43 21.09
C PHE A 37 -26.66 1.07 20.94
N THR A 38 -25.45 1.35 20.48
CA THR A 38 -24.97 2.68 20.11
C THR A 38 -24.49 2.67 18.66
N ASN A 39 -24.70 3.76 17.93
CA ASN A 39 -24.21 3.95 16.56
C ASN A 39 -24.74 2.90 15.53
N LEU A 40 -26.00 2.46 15.67
CA LEU A 40 -26.68 1.65 14.66
C LEU A 40 -27.35 2.54 13.61
N GLN A 41 -27.10 2.26 12.33
CA GLN A 41 -27.85 2.82 11.21
C GLN A 41 -28.68 1.70 10.58
N ILE A 42 -29.97 1.95 10.37
CA ILE A 42 -30.91 1.02 9.75
C ILE A 42 -31.16 1.49 8.31
N ASP A 43 -31.34 0.53 7.41
CA ASP A 43 -31.53 0.73 5.96
C ASP A 43 -30.36 1.37 5.20
N VAL A 44 -29.23 1.61 5.86
CA VAL A 44 -28.02 2.17 5.25
C VAL A 44 -26.82 1.29 5.56
N CYS A 45 -25.98 1.07 4.54
CA CYS A 45 -24.68 0.43 4.70
C CYS A 45 -23.61 1.29 4.02
N GLY A 46 -22.90 2.09 4.81
CA GLY A 46 -21.82 2.97 4.33
C GLY A 46 -20.46 2.29 4.26
N ILE A 47 -20.38 1.07 3.74
CA ILE A 47 -19.08 0.41 3.53
C ILE A 47 -18.37 1.14 2.38
N ILE A 48 -17.17 1.62 2.66
CA ILE A 48 -16.30 2.24 1.66
C ILE A 48 -15.12 1.30 1.46
N ASP A 49 -14.93 0.84 0.23
CA ASP A 49 -13.69 0.16 -0.15
C ASP A 49 -12.60 1.19 -0.42
N ARG A 50 -11.79 1.46 0.60
CA ARG A 50 -10.66 2.39 0.60
C ARG A 50 -9.45 1.87 -0.18
N CYS A 51 -9.47 0.60 -0.62
CA CYS A 51 -8.44 0.02 -1.46
C CYS A 51 -8.83 -0.01 -2.95
N SER A 52 -9.99 0.54 -3.33
CA SER A 52 -10.47 0.55 -4.71
C SER A 52 -10.96 1.95 -5.14
N PRO A 53 -10.22 2.67 -6.03
CA PRO A 53 -8.92 2.30 -6.58
C PRO A 53 -7.82 2.34 -5.51
N SER A 54 -6.79 1.49 -5.65
CA SER A 54 -5.68 1.47 -4.69
C SER A 54 -4.95 2.81 -4.69
N HIS A 55 -4.83 3.42 -3.52
CA HIS A 55 -3.99 4.60 -3.30
C HIS A 55 -2.52 4.22 -3.07
N CYS A 56 -2.20 2.93 -2.99
CA CYS A 56 -0.82 2.46 -2.85
C CYS A 56 -0.17 2.41 -4.24
N GLU A 57 0.84 3.26 -4.43
CA GLU A 57 1.63 3.35 -5.65
C GLU A 57 2.69 2.24 -5.72
N HIS A 58 3.31 2.08 -6.90
CA HIS A 58 4.43 1.16 -7.13
C HIS A 58 4.19 -0.26 -6.63
N GLU A 59 3.00 -0.80 -6.90
CA GLU A 59 2.58 -2.18 -6.54
C GLU A 59 2.53 -2.43 -5.02
N GLY A 60 2.45 -1.37 -4.21
CA GLY A 60 2.22 -1.48 -2.77
C GLY A 60 0.91 -2.22 -2.47
N SER A 61 0.96 -3.15 -1.52
CA SER A 61 -0.24 -3.92 -1.14
C SER A 61 -1.14 -3.08 -0.22
N CYS A 62 -2.38 -2.84 -0.64
CA CYS A 62 -3.37 -2.13 0.15
C CYS A 62 -4.10 -3.08 1.11
N SER A 63 -4.20 -2.67 2.37
CA SER A 63 -5.04 -3.28 3.39
C SER A 63 -5.91 -2.20 4.02
N GLN A 64 -7.12 -2.54 4.45
CA GLN A 64 -8.03 -1.57 5.05
C GLN A 64 -8.69 -2.04 6.34
N THR A 65 -9.07 -1.05 7.12
CA THR A 65 -9.94 -1.12 8.29
C THR A 65 -11.20 -0.31 8.00
N TRP A 66 -12.16 -0.30 8.93
CA TRP A 66 -13.37 0.52 8.79
C TRP A 66 -13.05 2.03 8.58
N SER A 67 -12.06 2.55 9.33
CA SER A 67 -11.76 3.99 9.35
C SER A 67 -10.64 4.41 8.40
N THR A 68 -9.72 3.51 8.03
CA THR A 68 -8.51 3.86 7.26
C THR A 68 -8.00 2.73 6.39
N PHE A 69 -7.15 3.06 5.43
CA PHE A 69 -6.31 2.09 4.71
C PHE A 69 -4.84 2.22 5.14
N HIS A 70 -4.06 1.20 4.79
CA HIS A 70 -2.62 1.12 4.99
C HIS A 70 -1.97 0.47 3.78
N CYS A 71 -0.89 1.08 3.30
CA CYS A 71 -0.06 0.52 2.25
C CYS A 71 1.13 -0.22 2.85
N ASN A 72 1.33 -1.46 2.43
CA ASN A 72 2.56 -2.18 2.67
C ASN A 72 3.52 -1.93 1.49
N CYS A 73 4.53 -1.09 1.73
CA CYS A 73 5.56 -0.76 0.74
C CYS A 73 6.78 -1.71 0.80
N SER A 74 6.69 -2.80 1.57
CA SER A 74 7.77 -3.78 1.64
C SER A 74 8.03 -4.36 0.25
N ASN A 75 9.30 -4.43 -0.13
CA ASN A 75 9.76 -4.96 -1.42
C ASN A 75 9.34 -4.16 -2.66
N THR A 76 8.82 -2.94 -2.52
CA THR A 76 8.53 -2.07 -3.67
C THR A 76 9.74 -1.22 -4.07
N GLY A 77 10.65 -0.92 -3.13
CA GLY A 77 11.68 0.10 -3.31
C GLY A 77 11.18 1.53 -3.03
N TYR A 78 9.98 1.65 -2.48
CA TYR A 78 9.34 2.92 -2.15
C TYR A 78 8.89 2.96 -0.69
N SER A 79 8.60 4.16 -0.22
CA SER A 79 8.28 4.47 1.17
C SER A 79 7.22 5.57 1.26
N GLY A 80 6.82 5.89 2.50
CA GLY A 80 5.72 6.82 2.78
C GLY A 80 4.37 6.11 2.89
N ALA A 81 3.32 6.90 3.20
CA ALA A 81 1.99 6.36 3.49
C ALA A 81 1.33 5.65 2.29
N THR A 82 1.69 6.06 1.07
CA THR A 82 1.15 5.56 -0.20
C THR A 82 2.22 4.91 -1.09
N CYS A 83 3.42 4.65 -0.56
CA CYS A 83 4.55 4.14 -1.36
C CYS A 83 4.94 5.07 -2.52
N HIS A 84 4.77 6.38 -2.34
CA HIS A 84 5.07 7.38 -3.36
C HIS A 84 6.58 7.67 -3.47
N SER A 85 7.31 7.68 -2.35
CA SER A 85 8.68 8.20 -2.31
C SER A 85 9.72 7.09 -2.45
N SER A 86 10.57 7.18 -3.47
CA SER A 86 11.68 6.23 -3.65
C SER A 86 12.61 6.22 -2.44
N ILE A 87 13.18 5.05 -2.13
CA ILE A 87 14.24 4.91 -1.12
C ILE A 87 15.65 5.02 -1.74
N TYR A 88 15.74 5.11 -3.07
CA TYR A 88 17.00 5.13 -3.82
C TYR A 88 17.29 6.53 -4.37
N GLU A 89 18.56 6.80 -4.67
CA GLU A 89 18.92 8.07 -5.29
C GLU A 89 18.64 8.09 -6.79
N GLN A 90 18.50 9.30 -7.32
CA GLN A 90 18.22 9.50 -8.74
C GLN A 90 19.45 9.40 -9.64
N SER A 91 20.66 9.33 -9.07
CA SER A 91 21.89 9.22 -9.85
C SER A 91 23.08 8.71 -9.02
N CYS A 92 24.12 8.21 -9.72
CA CYS A 92 25.40 7.93 -9.09
C CYS A 92 26.03 9.19 -8.46
N GLU A 93 25.85 10.37 -9.06
CA GLU A 93 26.40 11.61 -8.50
C GLU A 93 25.77 11.90 -7.13
N ALA A 94 24.46 11.68 -6.98
CA ALA A 94 23.79 11.81 -5.69
C ALA A 94 24.35 10.83 -4.64
N TYR A 95 24.62 9.57 -5.02
CA TYR A 95 25.31 8.62 -4.14
C TYR A 95 26.73 9.08 -3.77
N LYS A 96 27.51 9.61 -4.73
CA LYS A 96 28.86 10.16 -4.49
C LYS A 96 28.82 11.31 -3.48
N HIS A 97 27.88 12.26 -3.63
CA HIS A 97 27.72 13.37 -2.69
C HIS A 97 27.34 12.93 -1.27
N LYS A 98 26.73 11.75 -1.12
CA LYS A 98 26.47 11.11 0.19
C LYS A 98 27.71 10.40 0.77
N GLY A 99 28.85 10.46 0.10
CA GLY A 99 30.11 9.84 0.54
C GLY A 99 30.30 8.38 0.08
N ASN A 100 29.49 7.90 -0.86
CA ASN A 100 29.63 6.55 -1.39
C ASN A 100 30.70 6.47 -2.50
N THR A 101 31.32 5.29 -2.64
CA THR A 101 32.35 4.99 -3.65
C THR A 101 31.81 4.10 -4.77
N SER A 102 32.56 3.96 -5.87
CA SER A 102 32.17 3.10 -7.01
C SER A 102 31.66 1.72 -6.58
N GLY A 103 30.58 1.25 -7.22
CA GLY A 103 29.88 0.03 -6.80
C GLY A 103 28.54 -0.16 -7.51
N PHE A 104 27.79 -1.18 -7.12
CA PHE A 104 26.43 -1.39 -7.63
C PHE A 104 25.41 -0.69 -6.76
N TYR A 105 24.54 0.11 -7.38
CA TYR A 105 23.48 0.85 -6.70
C TYR A 105 22.18 0.69 -7.48
N TYR A 106 21.08 0.63 -6.74
CA TYR A 106 19.76 0.88 -7.31
C TYR A 106 19.61 2.36 -7.55
N ILE A 107 19.19 2.74 -8.74
CA ILE A 107 18.94 4.13 -9.12
C ILE A 107 17.51 4.25 -9.61
N ASP A 108 16.83 5.26 -9.09
CA ASP A 108 15.46 5.60 -9.45
C ASP A 108 15.43 6.97 -10.12
N VAL A 109 15.50 6.97 -11.45
CA VAL A 109 15.76 8.18 -12.26
C VAL A 109 14.59 9.15 -12.29
N ASP A 110 13.37 8.66 -12.07
CA ASP A 110 12.13 9.45 -12.06
C ASP A 110 11.51 9.52 -10.66
N GLY A 111 12.04 8.79 -9.68
CA GLY A 111 11.52 8.79 -8.32
C GLY A 111 10.11 8.23 -8.31
N SER A 112 9.12 9.06 -8.05
CA SER A 112 7.70 8.67 -8.01
C SER A 112 7.06 8.45 -9.40
N GLY A 113 7.87 8.27 -10.44
CA GLY A 113 7.40 8.04 -11.79
C GLY A 113 7.15 6.56 -12.09
N PRO A 114 6.77 6.23 -13.34
CA PRO A 114 6.40 4.87 -13.71
C PRO A 114 7.59 3.89 -13.82
N ILE A 115 8.83 4.37 -13.82
CA ILE A 115 10.02 3.53 -14.04
C ILE A 115 10.49 2.97 -12.69
N LYS A 116 10.63 1.64 -12.61
CA LYS A 116 11.13 1.00 -11.38
C LYS A 116 12.62 1.31 -11.17
N PRO A 117 13.13 1.24 -9.93
CA PRO A 117 14.56 1.38 -9.66
C PRO A 117 15.38 0.28 -10.34
N HIS A 118 16.46 0.66 -11.01
CA HIS A 118 17.32 -0.28 -11.75
C HIS A 118 18.68 -0.43 -11.05
N LEU A 119 19.15 -1.67 -10.92
CA LEU A 119 20.48 -1.97 -10.42
C LEU A 119 21.52 -1.72 -11.51
N MET A 120 22.46 -0.81 -11.27
CA MET A 120 23.54 -0.50 -12.20
C MET A 120 24.86 -0.25 -11.50
N PHE A 121 25.96 -0.35 -12.24
CA PHE A 121 27.28 -0.04 -11.71
C PHE A 121 27.57 1.44 -11.83
N CYS A 122 27.80 2.10 -10.70
CA CYS A 122 28.29 3.46 -10.61
C CYS A 122 29.81 3.46 -10.60
N ASN A 123 30.42 4.11 -11.58
CA ASN A 123 31.82 4.46 -11.50
C ASN A 123 31.94 5.92 -11.02
N MET A 124 32.41 6.09 -9.79
CA MET A 124 32.51 7.36 -9.07
C MET A 124 33.98 7.57 -8.70
N THR A 125 34.78 8.04 -9.67
CA THR A 125 36.15 8.48 -9.42
C THR A 125 36.17 9.94 -8.97
N GLU A 126 37.31 10.44 -8.50
CA GLU A 126 37.42 11.83 -8.00
C GLU A 126 36.94 12.84 -9.05
N ASP A 127 37.38 12.69 -10.31
CA ASP A 127 37.11 13.65 -11.38
C ASP A 127 35.80 13.42 -12.14
N LYS A 128 35.25 12.20 -12.13
CA LYS A 128 34.13 11.82 -12.99
C LYS A 128 33.22 10.79 -12.37
N THR A 129 31.93 10.94 -12.66
CA THR A 129 30.89 10.00 -12.25
C THR A 129 30.07 9.58 -13.46
N TRP A 130 29.89 8.28 -13.67
CA TRP A 130 29.01 7.78 -14.71
C TRP A 130 28.31 6.48 -14.33
N MET A 131 27.11 6.30 -14.88
CA MET A 131 26.31 5.09 -14.79
C MET A 131 26.73 4.11 -15.89
N VAL A 132 26.92 2.84 -15.53
CA VAL A 132 27.21 1.76 -16.49
C VAL A 132 26.04 0.78 -16.52
N ILE A 133 25.24 0.85 -17.59
CA ILE A 133 24.13 -0.07 -17.85
C ILE A 133 24.67 -1.20 -18.72
N ARG A 134 24.74 -2.42 -18.18
CA ARG A 134 25.07 -3.61 -18.95
C ARG A 134 23.78 -4.18 -19.50
N HIS A 135 23.69 -4.32 -20.82
CA HIS A 135 22.60 -5.02 -21.48
C HIS A 135 23.15 -6.28 -22.15
N ASN A 136 22.36 -7.36 -22.16
CA ASN A 136 22.68 -8.58 -22.89
C ASN A 136 21.53 -8.86 -23.88
N ASN A 137 21.78 -8.68 -25.17
CA ASN A 137 20.76 -8.78 -26.23
C ASN A 137 20.62 -10.21 -26.81
N THR A 138 21.01 -11.23 -26.07
CA THR A 138 20.95 -12.63 -26.54
C THR A 138 19.52 -13.13 -26.73
N GLU A 139 18.51 -12.52 -26.10
CA GLU A 139 17.09 -12.90 -26.28
C GLU A 139 16.35 -12.12 -27.38
N LEU A 140 16.89 -10.99 -27.86
CA LEU A 140 16.28 -10.17 -28.92
C LEU A 140 16.75 -10.54 -30.34
N THR A 141 17.64 -11.53 -30.46
CA THR A 141 18.26 -11.97 -31.72
C THR A 141 17.80 -13.35 -32.19
N ARG A 142 16.66 -13.85 -31.69
CA ARG A 142 16.01 -15.10 -32.12
C ARG A 142 14.58 -14.87 -32.55
#